data_AF-A0A2N7R6T8-F1
#
_entry.id   AF-A0A2N7R6T8-F1
#
_cell.length_a   1.000
_cell.length_b   1.000
_cell.length_c   1.000
_cell.angle_alpha   90.00
_cell.angle_beta   90.00
_cell.angle_gamma   90.00
#
_symmetry.space_group_name_H-M   'P 1'
#
loop_
_entity.id
_entity.type
_entity.pdbx_description
1 polymer ?
#
loop_
_entity_poly.entity_id
_entity_poly.type
_entity_poly.pdbx_seq_one_letter_code
_entity_poly.pdbx_strand_id
1 'polypeptide(L)'
;MLQAQALDNRLVATSGDDVLVDRIVPGAPLVIAFGFVSWTTRPAFDFYGRLRKLEQASGQHLNKILVRDSGNAWYHRGIAGLGSHVDASAPALRELVRRIAPSQTTTIGQSMGAYAAVMFGLLLEVEQIIAFGPLSFLDVEQARLYHELRWLSVMESLAQDPPASGYPDLAALCRARATDKTQIHLAFGTRPDAANAGASASESVNLDAMHAQRLAAFGRCTLHPFPHSGHAVVQHLIDTKRINGLLAEWILGLTLEEEPMPDISREWQDWVAENLRLGCPGAQLVAVLQQHGFSQASSVAAVDAARARAP
;
A
#
# COMPACT_ATOMS: atom_id res chain seq x y z
N MET A 1 -4.89 -5.58 28.20
CA MET A 1 -5.65 -6.22 27.11
C MET A 1 -6.12 -5.10 26.19
N LEU A 2 -5.91 -5.20 24.87
CA LEU A 2 -6.33 -4.15 23.93
C LEU A 2 -7.86 -3.99 23.97
N GLN A 3 -8.34 -2.78 24.24
CA GLN A 3 -9.77 -2.45 24.30
C GLN A 3 -10.23 -1.86 22.97
N ALA A 4 -11.39 -2.32 22.50
CA ALA A 4 -12.07 -1.71 21.37
C ALA A 4 -12.73 -0.39 21.81
N GLN A 5 -12.59 0.64 20.99
CA GLN A 5 -13.22 1.94 21.21
C GLN A 5 -13.55 2.58 19.87
N ALA A 6 -14.55 3.47 19.84
CA ALA A 6 -14.85 4.21 18.62
C ALA A 6 -13.64 5.10 18.27
N LEU A 7 -13.04 4.86 17.10
CA LEU A 7 -11.93 5.68 16.63
C LEU A 7 -12.45 6.95 15.95
N ASP A 8 -11.71 8.04 16.10
CA ASP A 8 -11.84 9.25 15.31
C ASP A 8 -10.47 9.72 14.80
N ASN A 9 -10.46 10.75 13.94
CA ASN A 9 -9.20 11.27 13.37
C ASN A 9 -8.23 11.79 14.43
N ARG A 10 -8.74 12.33 15.55
CA ARG A 10 -7.90 12.90 16.60
C ARG A 10 -7.21 11.78 17.37
N LEU A 11 -7.97 10.79 17.85
CA LEU A 11 -7.44 9.64 18.57
C LEU A 11 -6.42 8.87 17.73
N VAL A 12 -6.72 8.62 16.45
CA VAL A 12 -5.79 7.92 15.55
C VAL A 12 -4.51 8.74 15.33
N ALA A 13 -4.60 10.06 15.19
CA ALA A 13 -3.42 10.90 15.00
C ALA A 13 -2.57 11.08 16.27
N THR A 14 -3.17 11.10 17.46
CA THR A 14 -2.48 11.46 18.71
C THR A 14 -2.22 10.29 19.65
N SER A 15 -2.74 9.09 19.38
CA SER A 15 -2.55 7.95 20.27
C SER A 15 -1.07 7.62 20.49
N GLY A 16 -0.75 7.23 21.72
CA GLY A 16 0.55 6.71 22.12
C GLY A 16 0.72 5.21 21.87
N ASP A 17 -0.34 4.48 21.49
CA ASP A 17 -0.33 3.03 21.33
C ASP A 17 0.18 2.60 19.94
N ASP A 18 0.66 1.37 19.80
CA ASP A 18 1.01 0.80 18.49
C ASP A 18 -0.12 0.02 17.84
N VAL A 19 -1.19 -0.25 18.59
CA VAL A 19 -2.39 -0.93 18.10
C VAL A 19 -3.64 -0.23 18.57
N LEU A 20 -4.53 0.04 17.64
CA LEU A 20 -5.88 0.54 17.91
C LEU A 20 -6.91 -0.44 17.35
N VAL A 21 -7.96 -0.68 18.12
CA VAL A 21 -9.09 -1.52 17.71
C VAL A 21 -10.33 -0.64 17.71
N ASP A 22 -10.97 -0.52 16.54
CA ASP A 22 -12.21 0.25 16.40
C ASP A 22 -13.39 -0.46 17.07
N ARG A 23 -14.52 0.24 17.19
CA ARG A 23 -15.77 -0.36 17.68
C ARG A 23 -16.06 -1.65 16.90
N ILE A 24 -16.51 -2.67 17.61
CA ILE A 24 -16.76 -3.99 17.03
C ILE A 24 -18.23 -4.11 16.68
N VAL A 25 -18.52 -4.46 15.42
CA VAL A 25 -19.83 -4.93 14.96
C VAL A 25 -19.66 -6.39 14.53
N PRO A 26 -20.22 -7.36 15.27
CA PRO A 26 -20.12 -8.77 14.92
C PRO A 26 -20.61 -9.06 13.50
N GLY A 27 -19.88 -9.91 12.78
CA GLY A 27 -20.20 -10.27 11.40
C GLY A 27 -19.92 -9.20 10.34
N ALA A 28 -19.55 -7.97 10.72
CA ALA A 28 -19.02 -7.01 9.75
C ALA A 28 -17.59 -7.41 9.30
N PRO A 29 -17.18 -7.08 8.05
CA PRO A 29 -15.81 -7.35 7.60
C PRO A 29 -14.78 -6.68 8.50
N LEU A 30 -13.60 -7.29 8.63
CA LEU A 30 -12.47 -6.76 9.38
C LEU A 30 -11.33 -6.39 8.45
N VAL A 31 -10.81 -5.17 8.61
CA VAL A 31 -9.58 -4.72 7.97
C VAL A 31 -8.48 -4.53 9.03
N ILE A 32 -7.35 -5.20 8.85
CA ILE A 32 -6.14 -5.01 9.63
C ILE A 32 -5.17 -4.16 8.79
N ALA A 33 -5.00 -2.89 9.16
CA ALA A 33 -4.16 -1.93 8.43
C ALA A 33 -2.80 -1.76 9.10
N PHE A 34 -1.73 -1.94 8.33
CA PHE A 34 -0.34 -1.78 8.78
C PHE A 34 0.24 -0.48 8.22
N GLY A 35 0.74 0.37 9.12
CA GLY A 35 1.43 1.62 8.80
C GLY A 35 2.75 1.44 8.06
N PHE A 36 3.14 2.47 7.31
CA PHE A 36 4.42 2.55 6.60
C PHE A 36 5.52 3.22 7.46
N VAL A 37 6.75 3.14 6.98
CA VAL A 37 7.94 3.63 7.69
C VAL A 37 7.95 5.16 7.79
N SER A 38 8.48 5.69 8.89
CA SER A 38 8.74 7.12 9.04
C SER A 38 10.07 7.35 9.76
N TRP A 39 11.01 8.03 9.11
CA TRP A 39 12.37 8.24 9.62
C TRP A 39 12.51 9.45 10.56
N THR A 40 11.68 10.46 10.37
CA THR A 40 11.76 11.75 11.09
C THR A 40 10.78 11.83 12.26
N THR A 41 9.71 11.05 12.19
CA THR A 41 8.64 11.02 13.18
C THR A 41 8.26 9.58 13.50
N ARG A 42 7.51 9.37 14.58
CA ARG A 42 6.88 8.08 14.82
C ARG A 42 5.94 7.73 13.66
N PRO A 43 5.95 6.49 13.13
CA PRO A 43 5.00 6.04 12.12
C PRO A 43 3.56 6.34 12.49
N ALA A 44 2.79 6.80 11.51
CA ALA A 44 1.36 7.01 11.65
C ALA A 44 0.60 5.70 11.43
N PHE A 45 -0.61 5.61 11.97
CA PHE A 45 -1.56 4.62 11.49
C PHE A 45 -2.01 4.98 10.07
N ASP A 46 -2.06 3.98 9.21
CA ASP A 46 -2.38 4.18 7.79
C ASP A 46 -3.80 3.69 7.46
N PHE A 47 -4.30 4.10 6.30
CA PHE A 47 -5.61 3.75 5.73
C PHE A 47 -6.87 4.13 6.53
N TYR A 48 -6.80 4.51 7.81
CA TYR A 48 -7.99 4.80 8.63
C TYR A 48 -8.98 5.77 7.96
N GLY A 49 -8.48 6.91 7.46
CA GLY A 49 -9.32 7.90 6.78
C GLY A 49 -9.95 7.37 5.48
N ARG A 50 -9.27 6.46 4.76
CA ARG A 50 -9.78 5.83 3.53
C ARG A 50 -10.81 4.76 3.83
N LEU A 51 -10.58 3.95 4.86
CA LEU A 51 -11.55 2.95 5.34
C LEU A 51 -12.85 3.62 5.79
N ARG A 52 -12.76 4.78 6.47
CA ARG A 52 -13.95 5.57 6.79
C ARG A 52 -14.71 6.10 5.56
N LYS A 53 -13.99 6.58 4.54
CA LYS A 53 -14.63 7.01 3.29
C LYS A 53 -15.31 5.83 2.60
N LEU A 54 -14.70 4.65 2.65
CA LEU A 54 -15.29 3.43 2.11
C LEU A 54 -16.57 3.02 2.86
N GLU A 55 -16.59 3.09 4.19
CA GLU A 55 -17.81 2.86 4.99
C GLU A 55 -18.92 3.86 4.61
N GLN A 56 -18.57 5.13 4.42
CA GLN A 56 -19.51 6.17 4.01
C GLN A 56 -20.09 5.92 2.63
N ALA A 57 -19.25 5.52 1.66
CA ALA A 57 -19.66 5.29 0.28
C ALA A 57 -20.46 3.99 0.11
N SER A 58 -20.11 2.93 0.84
CA SER A 58 -20.77 1.63 0.75
C SER A 58 -21.99 1.48 1.66
N GLY A 59 -22.12 2.32 2.70
CA GLY A 59 -23.11 2.13 3.76
C GLY A 59 -22.84 0.92 4.66
N GLN A 60 -21.72 0.21 4.45
CA GLN A 60 -21.34 -0.97 5.20
C GLN A 60 -20.29 -0.62 6.26
N HIS A 61 -20.49 -1.09 7.49
CA HIS A 61 -19.48 -0.91 8.53
C HIS A 61 -18.28 -1.84 8.33
N LEU A 62 -17.09 -1.34 8.69
CA LEU A 62 -15.85 -2.10 8.71
C LEU A 62 -15.30 -2.13 10.15
N ASN A 63 -15.10 -3.32 10.70
CA ASN A 63 -14.23 -3.49 11.86
C ASN A 63 -12.79 -3.12 11.45
N LYS A 64 -12.04 -2.46 12.32
CA LYS A 64 -10.67 -2.02 12.01
C LYS A 64 -9.72 -2.37 13.14
N ILE A 65 -8.58 -2.96 12.79
CA ILE A 65 -7.40 -3.01 13.65
C ILE A 65 -6.31 -2.20 12.93
N LEU A 66 -5.87 -1.11 13.55
CA LEU A 66 -4.76 -0.30 13.04
C LEU A 66 -3.51 -0.70 13.78
N VAL A 67 -2.45 -1.01 13.06
CA VAL A 67 -1.15 -1.43 13.61
C VAL A 67 -0.08 -0.54 13.01
N ARG A 68 0.85 -0.08 13.84
CA ARG A 68 2.08 0.58 13.38
C ARG A 68 3.29 -0.07 14.05
N ASP A 69 4.43 0.03 13.38
CA ASP A 69 5.71 -0.41 13.92
C ASP A 69 6.54 0.80 14.33
N SER A 70 6.48 1.18 15.61
CA SER A 70 7.25 2.32 16.14
C SER A 70 8.76 2.10 16.11
N GLY A 71 9.22 0.86 15.92
CA GLY A 71 10.64 0.53 15.78
C GLY A 71 11.18 0.63 14.35
N ASN A 72 10.33 0.86 13.34
CA ASN A 72 10.70 0.82 11.93
C ASN A 72 11.48 -0.45 11.54
N ALA A 73 11.09 -1.58 12.10
CA ALA A 73 11.77 -2.87 11.98
C ALA A 73 10.98 -3.85 11.08
N TRP A 74 10.21 -3.33 10.12
CA TRP A 74 9.37 -4.13 9.22
C TRP A 74 8.50 -5.15 9.96
N TYR A 75 8.01 -4.77 11.14
CA TYR A 75 7.16 -5.57 12.01
C TYR A 75 7.80 -6.88 12.50
N HIS A 76 9.13 -6.99 12.44
CA HIS A 76 9.86 -8.17 12.89
C HIS A 76 10.20 -8.14 14.39
N ARG A 77 10.32 -6.93 14.94
CA ARG A 77 10.54 -6.70 16.38
C ARG A 77 9.20 -6.52 17.10
N GLY A 78 9.29 -6.22 18.39
CA GLY A 78 8.11 -6.12 19.25
C GLY A 78 7.16 -5.00 18.83
N ILE A 79 5.87 -5.29 18.84
CA ILE A 79 4.78 -4.34 18.64
C ILE A 79 4.06 -4.19 19.98
N ALA A 80 4.07 -2.98 20.54
CA ALA A 80 3.47 -2.74 21.84
C ALA A 80 1.97 -3.11 21.82
N GLY A 81 1.57 -4.05 22.66
CA GLY A 81 0.21 -4.57 22.73
C GLY A 81 -0.04 -5.89 21.98
N LEU A 82 0.89 -6.38 21.15
CA LEU A 82 0.76 -7.68 20.46
C LEU A 82 1.79 -8.71 20.92
N GLY A 83 3.07 -8.36 20.94
CA GLY A 83 4.14 -9.32 21.24
C GLY A 83 5.54 -8.75 21.01
N SER A 84 6.56 -9.49 21.41
CA SER A 84 7.98 -9.08 21.31
C SER A 84 8.64 -9.43 19.97
N HIS A 85 7.98 -10.22 19.12
CA HIS A 85 8.43 -10.65 17.79
C HIS A 85 7.23 -11.19 16.99
N VAL A 86 7.44 -11.61 15.74
CA VAL A 86 6.37 -12.04 14.83
C VAL A 86 5.52 -13.19 15.39
N ASP A 87 6.16 -14.27 15.86
CA ASP A 87 5.47 -15.46 16.37
C ASP A 87 4.73 -15.21 17.70
N ALA A 88 5.05 -14.13 18.42
CA ALA A 88 4.25 -13.67 19.55
C ALA A 88 3.09 -12.76 19.11
N SER A 89 3.32 -11.93 18.09
CA SER A 89 2.33 -10.97 17.59
C SER A 89 1.21 -11.61 16.78
N ALA A 90 1.52 -12.65 15.98
CA ALA A 90 0.52 -13.33 15.15
C ALA A 90 -0.57 -14.03 15.97
N PRO A 91 -0.28 -14.80 17.04
CA PRO A 91 -1.32 -15.34 17.93
C PRO A 91 -2.17 -14.25 18.60
N ALA A 92 -1.57 -13.12 19.00
CA ALA A 92 -2.32 -12.01 19.60
C ALA A 92 -3.30 -11.37 18.60
N LEU A 93 -2.89 -11.19 17.35
CA LEU A 93 -3.78 -10.75 16.26
C LEU A 93 -4.86 -11.80 15.97
N ARG A 94 -4.52 -13.09 15.95
CA ARG A 94 -5.50 -14.18 15.75
C ARG A 94 -6.57 -14.18 16.82
N GLU A 95 -6.20 -13.95 18.08
CA GLU A 95 -7.14 -13.82 19.18
C GLU A 95 -8.05 -12.59 19.03
N LEU A 96 -7.52 -11.46 18.54
CA LEU A 96 -8.33 -10.29 18.19
C LEU A 96 -9.36 -10.63 17.11
N VAL A 97 -8.93 -11.25 16.01
CA VAL A 97 -9.82 -11.70 14.91
C VAL A 97 -10.91 -12.62 15.45
N ARG A 98 -10.56 -13.62 16.26
CA ARG A 98 -11.50 -14.57 16.87
C ARG A 98 -12.56 -13.87 17.74
N ARG A 99 -12.17 -12.85 18.51
CA ARG A 99 -13.10 -12.08 19.36
C ARG A 99 -14.02 -11.16 18.56
N ILE A 100 -13.52 -10.58 17.47
CA ILE A 100 -14.31 -9.72 16.58
C ILE A 100 -15.34 -10.56 15.82
N ALA A 101 -15.00 -11.81 15.49
CA ALA A 101 -15.81 -12.73 14.70
C ALA A 101 -16.34 -12.07 13.40
N PRO A 102 -15.42 -11.61 12.52
CA PRO A 102 -15.81 -10.96 11.28
C PRO A 102 -16.34 -11.96 10.25
N SER A 103 -17.10 -11.49 9.27
CA SER A 103 -17.50 -12.31 8.11
C SER A 103 -16.36 -12.59 7.15
N GLN A 104 -15.36 -11.70 7.11
CA GLN A 104 -14.17 -11.78 6.29
C GLN A 104 -13.06 -10.93 6.93
N THR A 105 -11.80 -11.35 6.77
CA THR A 105 -10.63 -10.59 7.20
C THR A 105 -9.76 -10.20 6.02
N THR A 106 -9.39 -8.92 5.97
CA THR A 106 -8.45 -8.37 5.00
C THR A 106 -7.26 -7.75 5.71
N THR A 107 -6.03 -8.07 5.30
CA THR A 107 -4.85 -7.30 5.69
C THR A 107 -4.50 -6.28 4.61
N ILE A 108 -4.07 -5.09 5.01
CA ILE A 108 -3.72 -4.01 4.07
C ILE A 108 -2.52 -3.21 4.56
N GLY A 109 -1.68 -2.77 3.63
CA GLY A 109 -0.61 -1.81 3.93
C GLY A 109 0.13 -1.33 2.68
N GLN A 110 1.00 -0.33 2.88
CA GLN A 110 1.89 0.19 1.84
C GLN A 110 3.35 0.12 2.27
N SER A 111 4.28 -0.14 1.34
CA SER A 111 5.73 -0.21 1.61
C SER A 111 6.06 -1.19 2.75
N MET A 112 6.66 -0.73 3.85
CA MET A 112 6.84 -1.51 5.09
C MET A 112 5.55 -2.15 5.59
N GLY A 113 4.43 -1.42 5.55
CA GLY A 113 3.12 -1.95 5.92
C GLY A 113 2.60 -3.00 4.94
N ALA A 114 2.95 -2.90 3.66
CA ALA A 114 2.59 -3.90 2.65
C ALA A 114 3.31 -5.22 2.90
N TYR A 115 4.58 -5.16 3.32
CA TYR A 115 5.32 -6.34 3.79
C TYR A 115 4.58 -7.04 4.94
N ALA A 116 4.18 -6.26 5.96
CA ALA A 116 3.46 -6.78 7.12
C ALA A 116 2.07 -7.32 6.76
N ALA A 117 1.37 -6.67 5.83
CA ALA A 117 0.08 -7.14 5.35
C ALA A 117 0.19 -8.54 4.72
N VAL A 118 1.21 -8.77 3.89
CA VAL A 118 1.48 -10.10 3.33
C VAL A 118 1.89 -11.09 4.43
N MET A 119 2.85 -10.72 5.27
CA MET A 119 3.37 -11.58 6.34
C MET A 119 2.27 -12.04 7.30
N PHE A 120 1.58 -11.09 7.95
CA PHE A 120 0.52 -11.42 8.90
C PHE A 120 -0.72 -11.96 8.21
N GLY A 121 -1.03 -11.56 6.98
CA GLY A 121 -2.13 -12.15 6.22
C GLY A 121 -1.97 -13.65 6.04
N LEU A 122 -0.76 -14.09 5.66
CA LEU A 122 -0.44 -15.51 5.51
C LEU A 122 -0.40 -16.24 6.86
N LEU A 123 0.16 -15.63 7.90
CA LEU A 123 0.22 -16.25 9.24
C LEU A 123 -1.15 -16.37 9.91
N LEU A 124 -2.06 -15.44 9.63
CA LEU A 124 -3.43 -15.44 10.14
C LEU A 124 -4.39 -16.23 9.24
N GLU A 125 -3.94 -16.67 8.06
CA GLU A 125 -4.73 -17.35 7.03
C GLU A 125 -5.97 -16.53 6.62
N VAL A 126 -5.80 -15.22 6.45
CA VAL A 126 -6.89 -14.32 6.06
C VAL A 126 -7.36 -14.60 4.63
N GLU A 127 -8.60 -14.20 4.34
CA GLU A 127 -9.20 -14.36 3.02
C GLU A 127 -8.59 -13.41 1.98
N GLN A 128 -8.18 -12.21 2.39
CA GLN A 128 -7.64 -11.22 1.47
C GLN A 128 -6.43 -10.46 2.01
N ILE A 129 -5.47 -10.23 1.11
CA ILE A 129 -4.25 -9.46 1.37
C ILE A 129 -4.14 -8.39 0.30
N ILE A 130 -4.05 -7.12 0.69
CA ILE A 130 -3.86 -5.98 -0.20
C ILE A 130 -2.52 -5.32 0.13
N ALA A 131 -1.58 -5.39 -0.80
CA ALA A 131 -0.22 -4.91 -0.60
C ALA A 131 0.16 -3.90 -1.69
N PHE A 132 0.43 -2.66 -1.27
CA PHE A 132 0.89 -1.58 -2.15
C PHE A 132 2.42 -1.41 -2.06
N GLY A 133 3.14 -1.73 -3.13
CA GLY A 133 4.60 -1.66 -3.19
C GLY A 133 5.32 -2.48 -2.11
N PRO A 134 5.00 -3.78 -1.90
CA PRO A 134 5.69 -4.59 -0.90
C PRO A 134 7.13 -4.89 -1.31
N LEU A 135 8.04 -4.89 -0.34
CA LEU A 135 9.27 -5.67 -0.47
C LEU A 135 8.92 -7.16 -0.39
N SER A 136 9.67 -8.01 -1.09
CA SER A 136 9.50 -9.47 -1.04
C SER A 136 10.51 -10.16 -0.10
N PHE A 137 11.56 -9.47 0.33
CA PHE A 137 12.58 -10.01 1.24
C PHE A 137 13.21 -8.91 2.10
N LEU A 138 13.87 -9.31 3.18
CA LEU A 138 14.69 -8.49 4.08
C LEU A 138 16.10 -9.06 4.31
N ASP A 139 16.47 -10.07 3.55
CA ASP A 139 17.80 -10.68 3.62
C ASP A 139 18.87 -9.78 2.95
N VAL A 140 20.00 -9.60 3.63
CA VAL A 140 21.09 -8.70 3.20
C VAL A 140 21.79 -9.22 1.94
N GLU A 141 21.98 -10.54 1.80
CA GLU A 141 22.63 -11.12 0.62
C GLU A 141 21.74 -10.97 -0.61
N GLN A 142 20.44 -11.24 -0.46
CA GLN A 142 19.44 -11.00 -1.51
C GLN A 142 19.37 -9.53 -1.89
N ALA A 143 19.38 -8.61 -0.92
CA ALA A 143 19.37 -7.18 -1.18
C ALA A 143 20.55 -6.74 -2.06
N ARG A 144 21.76 -7.24 -1.76
CA ARG A 144 22.95 -6.97 -2.58
C ARG A 144 22.84 -7.60 -3.96
N LEU A 145 22.34 -8.83 -4.06
CA LEU A 145 22.17 -9.56 -5.33
C LEU A 145 21.20 -8.84 -6.28
N TYR A 146 20.08 -8.34 -5.76
CA TYR A 146 19.04 -7.66 -6.54
C TYR A 146 19.25 -6.14 -6.63
N HIS A 147 20.34 -5.61 -6.06
CA HIS A 147 20.59 -4.17 -5.93
C HIS A 147 19.45 -3.40 -5.22
N GLU A 148 18.74 -4.06 -4.30
CA GLU A 148 17.77 -3.42 -3.41
C GLU A 148 18.50 -2.73 -2.26
N LEU A 149 19.02 -1.54 -2.56
CA LEU A 149 19.82 -0.75 -1.62
C LEU A 149 18.98 0.27 -0.85
N ARG A 150 17.72 0.52 -1.26
CA ARG A 150 16.87 1.57 -0.66
C ARG A 150 16.69 1.37 0.83
N TRP A 151 16.62 0.11 1.25
CA TRP A 151 16.32 -0.31 2.62
C TRP A 151 17.42 -1.17 3.28
N LEU A 152 18.62 -1.19 2.69
CA LEU A 152 19.71 -2.06 3.13
C LEU A 152 20.10 -1.84 4.60
N SER A 153 20.11 -0.59 5.08
CA SER A 153 20.45 -0.27 6.47
C SER A 153 19.51 -0.94 7.48
N VAL A 154 18.23 -1.09 7.13
CA VAL A 154 17.23 -1.80 7.95
C VAL A 154 17.51 -3.29 7.95
N MET A 155 17.76 -3.85 6.76
CA MET A 155 18.09 -5.26 6.60
C MET A 155 19.36 -5.63 7.36
N GLU A 156 20.39 -4.77 7.30
CA GLU A 156 21.62 -4.90 8.08
C GLU A 156 21.36 -4.80 9.59
N SER A 157 20.49 -3.88 10.03
CA SER A 157 20.11 -3.77 11.44
C SER A 157 19.39 -5.02 11.95
N LEU A 158 18.48 -5.59 11.16
CA LEU A 158 17.79 -6.83 11.47
C LEU A 158 18.75 -8.03 11.48
N ALA A 159 19.75 -8.06 10.61
CA ALA A 159 20.76 -9.12 10.58
C ALA A 159 21.74 -9.02 11.78
N GLN A 160 22.10 -7.81 12.20
CA GLN A 160 23.02 -7.57 13.32
C GLN A 160 22.37 -7.87 14.68
N ASP A 161 21.08 -7.55 14.83
CA ASP A 161 20.30 -7.81 16.04
C ASP A 161 18.99 -8.53 15.65
N PRO A 162 19.07 -9.86 15.45
CA PRO A 162 17.97 -10.65 14.91
C PRO A 162 16.86 -10.83 15.95
N PRO A 163 15.59 -10.67 15.53
CA PRO A 163 14.45 -10.96 16.40
C PRO A 163 14.38 -12.46 16.72
N ALA A 164 13.72 -12.81 17.82
CA ALA A 164 13.53 -14.21 18.21
C ALA A 164 12.75 -15.05 17.18
N SER A 165 11.95 -14.41 16.33
CA SER A 165 11.33 -15.01 15.14
C SER A 165 11.18 -13.97 14.04
N GLY A 166 11.29 -14.37 12.78
CA GLY A 166 11.10 -13.49 11.64
C GLY A 166 10.79 -14.27 10.37
N TYR A 167 10.26 -13.57 9.36
CA TYR A 167 9.95 -14.14 8.06
C TYR A 167 10.57 -13.25 6.98
N PRO A 168 11.90 -13.28 6.80
CA PRO A 168 12.63 -12.36 5.93
C PRO A 168 12.47 -12.66 4.44
N ASP A 169 11.79 -13.74 4.05
CA ASP A 169 11.47 -14.05 2.65
C ASP A 169 9.98 -14.36 2.51
N LEU A 170 9.23 -13.39 1.99
CA LEU A 170 7.79 -13.51 1.82
C LEU A 170 7.41 -14.45 0.66
N ALA A 171 8.29 -14.62 -0.32
CA ALA A 171 8.07 -15.58 -1.40
C ALA A 171 8.12 -17.02 -0.87
N ALA A 172 9.07 -17.29 0.03
CA ALA A 172 9.13 -18.55 0.76
C ALA A 172 7.91 -18.74 1.67
N LEU A 173 7.46 -17.69 2.38
CA LEU A 173 6.26 -17.75 3.22
C LEU A 173 5.00 -18.00 2.39
N CYS A 174 4.83 -17.34 1.23
CA CYS A 174 3.73 -17.59 0.30
C CYS A 174 3.69 -19.07 -0.09
N ARG A 175 4.83 -19.65 -0.50
CA ARG A 175 4.91 -21.07 -0.85
C ARG A 175 4.50 -22.00 0.31
N ALA A 176 4.85 -21.63 1.54
CA ALA A 176 4.60 -22.45 2.72
C ALA A 176 3.17 -22.34 3.28
N ARG A 177 2.48 -21.21 3.06
CA ARG A 177 1.25 -20.85 3.78
C ARG A 177 0.09 -20.39 2.92
N ALA A 178 0.30 -20.04 1.65
CA ALA A 178 -0.80 -19.60 0.80
C ALA A 178 -1.81 -20.75 0.65
N THR A 179 -3.06 -20.48 1.02
CA THR A 179 -4.16 -21.44 0.89
C THR A 179 -4.99 -21.13 -0.34
N ASP A 180 -5.87 -22.05 -0.71
CA ASP A 180 -6.83 -21.81 -1.78
C ASP A 180 -7.85 -20.70 -1.45
N LYS A 181 -7.96 -20.29 -0.19
CA LYS A 181 -8.91 -19.28 0.26
C LYS A 181 -8.32 -17.87 0.30
N THR A 182 -7.00 -17.74 0.28
CA THR A 182 -6.32 -16.44 0.39
C THR A 182 -6.08 -15.84 -1.00
N GLN A 183 -6.67 -14.67 -1.25
CA GLN A 183 -6.39 -13.86 -2.44
C GLN A 183 -5.41 -12.73 -2.10
N ILE A 184 -4.44 -12.49 -2.98
CA ILE A 184 -3.41 -11.47 -2.76
C ILE A 184 -3.46 -10.46 -3.91
N HIS A 185 -3.74 -9.19 -3.61
CA HIS A 185 -3.65 -8.09 -4.57
C HIS A 185 -2.34 -7.34 -4.36
N LEU A 186 -1.49 -7.34 -5.38
CA LEU A 186 -0.19 -6.68 -5.38
C LEU A 186 -0.24 -5.46 -6.31
N ALA A 187 -0.34 -4.27 -5.74
CA ALA A 187 -0.34 -3.01 -6.48
C ALA A 187 1.04 -2.36 -6.42
N PHE A 188 1.63 -2.03 -7.56
CA PHE A 188 3.01 -1.51 -7.60
C PHE A 188 3.21 -0.54 -8.76
N GLY A 189 4.06 0.47 -8.56
CA GLY A 189 4.52 1.31 -9.67
C GLY A 189 5.54 0.57 -10.53
N THR A 190 5.68 0.95 -11.80
CA THR A 190 6.72 0.38 -12.68
C THR A 190 7.77 1.41 -13.14
N ARG A 191 7.68 2.66 -12.70
CA ARG A 191 8.69 3.68 -12.96
C ARG A 191 9.80 3.58 -11.91
N PRO A 192 11.10 3.61 -12.27
CA PRO A 192 12.17 3.67 -11.29
C PRO A 192 12.01 4.89 -10.38
N ASP A 193 12.30 4.73 -9.09
CA ASP A 193 12.29 5.86 -8.16
C ASP A 193 13.48 6.78 -8.41
N ALA A 194 13.21 8.09 -8.43
CA ALA A 194 14.25 9.08 -8.22
C ALA A 194 14.79 8.93 -6.77
N ALA A 195 16.06 9.28 -6.54
CA ALA A 195 16.62 9.26 -5.19
C ALA A 195 15.78 10.15 -4.27
N ASN A 196 15.01 9.53 -3.37
CA ASN A 196 14.20 10.24 -2.37
C ASN A 196 15.02 10.44 -1.10
N ALA A 197 14.68 11.48 -0.33
CA ALA A 197 15.27 11.74 0.99
C ALA A 197 14.95 10.58 1.95
N GLY A 198 15.90 9.65 2.12
CA GLY A 198 15.76 8.44 2.94
C GLY A 198 16.12 7.14 2.21
N ALA A 199 16.14 7.14 0.87
CA ALA A 199 16.72 6.05 0.10
C ALA A 199 18.23 6.28 -0.07
N SER A 200 19.02 5.24 0.15
CA SER A 200 20.49 5.34 0.04
C SER A 200 20.99 5.49 -1.41
N ALA A 201 20.12 5.21 -2.40
CA ALA A 201 20.45 5.22 -3.82
C ALA A 201 19.22 5.51 -4.70
N SER A 202 19.46 6.05 -5.89
CA SER A 202 18.49 6.06 -7.00
C SER A 202 18.39 4.68 -7.65
N GLU A 203 17.21 4.31 -8.11
CA GLU A 203 17.00 3.07 -8.85
C GLU A 203 17.31 3.24 -10.35
N SER A 204 18.10 2.34 -10.94
CA SER A 204 18.26 2.26 -12.40
C SER A 204 17.13 1.45 -13.07
N VAL A 205 16.45 0.59 -12.30
CA VAL A 205 15.31 -0.26 -12.70
C VAL A 205 14.29 -0.27 -11.57
N ASN A 206 13.00 -0.36 -11.88
CA ASN A 206 11.96 -0.39 -10.85
C ASN A 206 12.01 -1.72 -10.07
N LEU A 207 12.39 -1.66 -8.78
CA LEU A 207 12.53 -2.86 -7.94
C LEU A 207 11.19 -3.34 -7.37
N ASP A 208 10.18 -2.47 -7.31
CA ASP A 208 8.83 -2.83 -6.87
C ASP A 208 8.18 -3.90 -7.77
N ALA A 209 8.37 -3.79 -9.09
CA ALA A 209 7.93 -4.79 -10.05
C ALA A 209 8.65 -6.13 -9.84
N MET A 210 9.95 -6.10 -9.53
CA MET A 210 10.73 -7.30 -9.19
C MET A 210 10.17 -7.97 -7.93
N HIS A 211 9.91 -7.21 -6.87
CA HIS A 211 9.32 -7.75 -5.65
C HIS A 211 7.92 -8.33 -5.88
N ALA A 212 7.08 -7.63 -6.63
CA ALA A 212 5.74 -8.12 -6.98
C ALA A 212 5.79 -9.43 -7.77
N GLN A 213 6.69 -9.54 -8.75
CA GLN A 213 6.91 -10.77 -9.52
C GLN A 213 7.41 -11.93 -8.67
N ARG A 214 8.36 -11.67 -7.76
CA ARG A 214 8.84 -12.69 -6.80
C ARG A 214 7.72 -13.26 -5.94
N LEU A 215 6.81 -12.41 -5.47
CA LEU A 215 5.65 -12.85 -4.68
C LEU A 215 4.64 -13.62 -5.54
N ALA A 216 4.38 -13.16 -6.77
CA ALA A 216 3.44 -13.82 -7.67
C ALA A 216 3.87 -15.22 -8.13
N ALA A 217 5.17 -15.50 -8.16
CA ALA A 217 5.69 -16.81 -8.54
C ALA A 217 5.24 -17.96 -7.63
N PHE A 218 4.76 -17.67 -6.41
CA PHE A 218 4.47 -18.68 -5.40
C PHE A 218 3.10 -18.53 -4.72
N GLY A 219 2.15 -17.84 -5.34
CA GLY A 219 0.82 -17.63 -4.75
C GLY A 219 -0.26 -17.14 -5.72
N ARG A 220 -1.49 -17.09 -5.21
CA ARG A 220 -2.70 -16.60 -5.89
C ARG A 220 -2.72 -15.07 -5.93
N CYS A 221 -1.67 -14.51 -6.53
CA CYS A 221 -1.47 -13.08 -6.62
C CYS A 221 -2.11 -12.53 -7.89
N THR A 222 -2.91 -11.48 -7.74
CA THR A 222 -3.30 -10.60 -8.84
C THR A 222 -2.36 -9.40 -8.85
N LEU A 223 -1.64 -9.23 -9.96
CA LEU A 223 -0.71 -8.13 -10.15
C LEU A 223 -1.43 -6.92 -10.74
N HIS A 224 -1.28 -5.77 -10.08
CA HIS A 224 -1.84 -4.49 -10.51
C HIS A 224 -0.69 -3.49 -10.77
N PRO A 225 -0.08 -3.52 -11.96
CA PRO A 225 0.98 -2.58 -12.31
C PRO A 225 0.42 -1.19 -12.60
N PHE A 226 1.13 -0.15 -12.14
CA PHE A 226 0.82 1.26 -12.41
C PHE A 226 1.99 1.90 -13.16
N PRO A 227 1.95 1.96 -14.51
CA PRO A 227 3.08 2.32 -15.37
C PRO A 227 3.72 3.69 -15.10
N HIS A 228 2.97 4.57 -14.44
CA HIS A 228 3.32 5.98 -14.25
C HIS A 228 3.66 6.32 -12.79
N SER A 229 3.56 5.33 -11.90
CA SER A 229 3.95 5.44 -10.51
C SER A 229 5.33 4.85 -10.27
N GLY A 230 6.07 5.44 -9.32
CA GLY A 230 7.16 4.76 -8.62
C GLY A 230 6.64 4.03 -7.38
N HIS A 231 7.46 3.91 -6.33
CA HIS A 231 7.13 3.21 -5.09
C HIS A 231 5.94 3.80 -4.33
N ALA A 232 5.73 5.11 -4.42
CA ALA A 232 4.60 5.81 -3.81
C ALA A 232 3.26 5.58 -4.55
N VAL A 233 2.92 4.33 -4.86
CA VAL A 233 1.73 3.95 -5.64
C VAL A 233 0.42 4.36 -4.98
N VAL A 234 0.34 4.35 -3.64
CA VAL A 234 -0.85 4.84 -2.93
C VAL A 234 -1.05 6.34 -3.18
N GLN A 235 0.02 7.14 -3.16
CA GLN A 235 -0.08 8.56 -3.46
C GLN A 235 -0.54 8.79 -4.90
N HIS A 236 0.02 8.06 -5.86
CA HIS A 236 -0.44 8.10 -7.26
C HIS A 236 -1.94 7.76 -7.37
N LEU A 237 -2.41 6.72 -6.68
CA LEU A 237 -3.83 6.34 -6.67
C LEU A 237 -4.73 7.38 -6.00
N ILE A 238 -4.21 8.13 -5.02
CA ILE A 238 -4.91 9.26 -4.41
C ILE A 238 -5.03 10.42 -5.40
N ASP A 239 -3.92 10.81 -6.01
CA ASP A 239 -3.84 11.96 -6.93
C ASP A 239 -4.69 11.72 -8.18
N THR A 240 -4.77 10.47 -8.61
CA THR A 240 -5.60 10.03 -9.74
C THR A 240 -7.03 9.63 -9.32
N LYS A 241 -7.44 9.82 -8.06
CA LYS A 241 -8.78 9.47 -7.54
C LYS A 241 -9.22 8.00 -7.73
N ARG A 242 -8.27 7.08 -7.93
CA ARG A 242 -8.54 5.65 -8.16
C ARG A 242 -8.58 4.83 -6.88
N ILE A 243 -7.98 5.31 -5.79
CA ILE A 243 -7.81 4.52 -4.56
C ILE A 243 -9.13 4.05 -3.95
N ASN A 244 -10.17 4.89 -3.92
CA ASN A 244 -11.42 4.54 -3.24
C ASN A 244 -12.17 3.41 -3.98
N GLY A 245 -12.21 3.47 -5.32
CA GLY A 245 -12.80 2.41 -6.15
C GLY A 245 -12.08 1.08 -5.98
N LEU A 246 -10.75 1.08 -5.99
CA LEU A 246 -9.95 -0.14 -5.79
C LEU A 246 -10.16 -0.74 -4.40
N LEU A 247 -10.20 0.08 -3.34
CA LEU A 247 -10.47 -0.42 -1.99
C LEU A 247 -11.88 -1.00 -1.87
N ALA A 248 -12.87 -0.42 -2.53
CA ALA A 248 -14.23 -0.96 -2.53
C ALA A 248 -14.31 -2.31 -3.25
N GLU A 249 -13.66 -2.41 -4.40
CA GLU A 249 -13.62 -3.65 -5.18
C GLU A 249 -12.90 -4.74 -4.40
N TRP A 250 -11.71 -4.45 -3.88
CA TRP A 250 -10.88 -5.47 -3.25
C TRP A 250 -11.42 -5.87 -1.89
N ILE A 251 -11.79 -4.93 -1.02
CA ILE A 251 -12.24 -5.24 0.36
C ILE A 251 -13.69 -5.73 0.41
N LEU A 252 -14.58 -5.13 -0.38
CA LEU A 252 -16.03 -5.37 -0.28
C LEU A 252 -16.63 -6.06 -1.51
N GLY A 253 -15.87 -6.24 -2.60
CA GLY A 253 -16.42 -6.75 -3.86
C GLY A 253 -17.40 -5.77 -4.52
N LEU A 254 -17.29 -4.48 -4.23
CA LEU A 254 -18.21 -3.45 -4.70
C LEU A 254 -17.59 -2.61 -5.81
N THR A 255 -18.37 -2.30 -6.84
CA THR A 255 -18.03 -1.27 -7.82
C THR A 255 -18.67 0.04 -7.39
N LEU A 256 -17.86 1.05 -7.10
CA LEU A 256 -18.33 2.42 -6.86
C LEU A 256 -18.38 3.19 -8.19
N GLU A 257 -19.21 4.23 -8.24
CA GLU A 257 -19.16 5.20 -9.33
C GLU A 257 -17.76 5.82 -9.41
N GLU A 258 -17.24 5.98 -10.63
CA GLU A 258 -15.94 6.61 -10.83
C GLU A 258 -15.97 8.05 -10.33
N GLU A 259 -15.03 8.40 -9.45
CA GLU A 259 -14.85 9.80 -9.06
C GLU A 259 -14.43 10.61 -10.29
N PRO A 260 -15.11 11.73 -10.58
CA PRO A 260 -14.76 12.53 -11.74
C PRO A 260 -13.31 12.97 -11.64
N MET A 261 -12.50 12.60 -12.64
CA MET A 261 -11.11 13.03 -12.74
C MET A 261 -11.06 14.57 -12.72
N PRO A 262 -10.05 15.18 -12.08
CA PRO A 262 -9.96 16.63 -12.09
C PRO A 262 -9.91 17.15 -13.53
N ASP A 263 -10.64 18.23 -13.82
CA ASP A 263 -10.51 18.92 -15.10
C ASP A 263 -9.06 19.35 -15.30
N ILE A 264 -8.62 19.34 -16.56
CA ILE A 264 -7.27 19.81 -16.91
C ILE A 264 -7.20 21.30 -16.58
N SER A 265 -6.42 21.63 -15.55
CA SER A 265 -6.27 23.00 -15.07
C SER A 265 -5.69 23.92 -16.15
N ARG A 266 -5.86 25.23 -15.98
CA ARG A 266 -5.28 26.21 -16.92
C ARG A 266 -3.76 26.06 -17.05
N GLU A 267 -3.07 25.75 -15.95
CA GLU A 267 -1.62 25.51 -15.96
C GLU A 267 -1.23 24.31 -16.85
N TRP A 268 -2.00 23.22 -16.79
CA TRP A 268 -1.79 22.08 -17.68
C TRP A 268 -2.17 22.38 -19.12
N GLN A 269 -3.23 23.16 -19.35
CA GLN A 269 -3.58 23.64 -20.70
C GLN A 269 -2.46 24.49 -21.31
N ASP A 270 -1.90 25.41 -20.52
CA ASP A 270 -0.78 26.27 -20.93
C ASP A 270 0.49 25.43 -21.19
N TRP A 271 0.77 24.43 -20.34
CA TRP A 271 1.86 23.48 -20.54
C TRP A 271 1.70 22.67 -21.83
N VAL A 272 0.50 22.16 -22.12
CA VAL A 272 0.20 21.43 -23.36
C VAL A 272 0.42 22.31 -24.57
N ALA A 273 -0.09 23.55 -24.54
CA ALA A 273 0.08 24.51 -25.64
C ALA A 273 1.55 24.83 -25.91
N GLU A 274 2.32 25.09 -24.86
CA GLU A 274 3.76 25.37 -25.00
C GLU A 274 4.53 24.18 -25.55
N ASN A 275 4.28 22.96 -25.07
CA ASN A 275 4.99 21.78 -25.56
C ASN A 275 4.60 21.40 -26.99
N LEU A 276 3.35 21.64 -27.41
CA LEU A 276 2.97 21.54 -28.82
C LEU A 276 3.75 22.53 -29.67
N ARG A 277 3.91 23.78 -29.21
CA ARG A 277 4.69 24.82 -29.90
C ARG A 277 6.17 24.46 -30.02
N LEU A 278 6.71 23.75 -29.02
CA LEU A 278 8.07 23.20 -29.04
C LEU A 278 8.20 21.93 -29.92
N GLY A 279 7.13 21.50 -30.58
CA GLY A 279 7.14 20.38 -31.53
C GLY A 279 6.89 19.01 -30.89
N CYS A 280 6.43 18.94 -29.65
CA CYS A 280 6.11 17.67 -29.00
C CYS A 280 4.88 17.02 -29.67
N PRO A 281 4.93 15.73 -30.05
CA PRO A 281 3.78 15.03 -30.62
C PRO A 281 2.58 15.01 -29.67
N GLY A 282 1.38 15.27 -30.18
CA GLY A 282 0.16 15.31 -29.37
C GLY A 282 -0.11 14.01 -28.60
N ALA A 283 0.19 12.85 -29.21
CA ALA A 283 0.06 11.55 -28.54
C ALA A 283 0.98 11.41 -27.32
N GLN A 284 2.17 12.03 -27.35
CA GLN A 284 3.09 12.05 -26.22
C GLN A 284 2.54 12.93 -25.09
N LEU A 285 1.94 14.08 -25.42
CA LEU A 285 1.32 14.96 -24.43
C LEU A 285 0.07 14.33 -23.79
N VAL A 286 -0.75 13.62 -24.56
CA VAL A 286 -1.86 12.82 -24.02
C VAL A 286 -1.34 11.81 -23.01
N ALA A 287 -0.26 11.10 -23.34
CA ALA A 287 0.34 10.12 -22.42
C ALA A 287 0.86 10.80 -21.13
N VAL A 288 1.44 12.00 -21.21
CA VAL A 288 1.85 12.77 -20.02
C VAL A 288 0.65 13.22 -19.20
N LEU A 289 -0.42 13.72 -19.81
CA LEU A 289 -1.63 14.09 -19.08
C LEU A 289 -2.24 12.87 -18.36
N GLN A 290 -2.29 11.71 -19.00
CA GLN A 290 -2.74 10.47 -18.38
C GLN A 290 -1.81 10.03 -17.21
N GLN A 291 -0.50 10.27 -17.30
CA GLN A 291 0.43 10.07 -16.18
C GLN A 291 0.08 10.91 -14.95
N HIS A 292 -0.46 12.10 -15.19
CA HIS A 292 -0.87 13.04 -14.15
C HIS A 292 -2.33 12.89 -13.71
N GLY A 293 -3.00 11.79 -14.11
CA GLY A 293 -4.35 11.51 -13.66
C GLY A 293 -5.42 12.26 -14.42
N PHE A 294 -5.20 12.58 -15.69
CA PHE A 294 -6.28 13.03 -16.55
C PHE A 294 -6.86 11.84 -17.33
N SER A 295 -8.18 11.83 -17.51
CA SER A 295 -8.83 10.82 -18.34
C SER A 295 -8.29 10.87 -19.78
N GLN A 296 -8.40 9.77 -20.53
CA GLN A 296 -8.04 9.79 -21.95
C GLN A 296 -8.84 10.85 -22.71
N ALA A 297 -10.14 10.93 -22.46
CA ALA A 297 -11.03 11.88 -23.12
C ALA A 297 -10.64 13.34 -22.85
N SER A 298 -10.40 13.70 -21.59
CA SER A 298 -9.97 15.05 -21.22
C SER A 298 -8.58 15.36 -21.78
N SER A 299 -7.66 14.40 -21.76
CA SER A 299 -6.29 14.57 -22.27
C SER A 299 -6.26 14.84 -23.77
N VAL A 300 -7.02 14.06 -24.55
CA VAL A 300 -7.19 14.27 -25.99
C VAL A 300 -7.83 15.63 -26.25
N ALA A 301 -8.90 15.96 -25.52
CA ALA A 301 -9.59 17.24 -25.67
C ALA A 301 -8.68 18.45 -25.39
N ALA A 302 -7.79 18.39 -24.39
CA ALA A 302 -6.85 19.48 -24.12
C ALA A 302 -5.80 19.64 -25.23
N VAL A 303 -5.27 18.54 -25.76
CA VAL A 303 -4.32 18.57 -26.88
C VAL A 303 -4.98 19.12 -28.15
N ASP A 304 -6.20 18.69 -28.46
CA ASP A 304 -6.96 19.17 -29.63
C ASP A 304 -7.32 20.66 -29.48
N ALA A 305 -7.76 21.08 -28.29
CA ALA A 305 -8.06 22.49 -28.00
C ALA A 305 -6.81 23.38 -28.12
N ALA A 306 -5.64 22.90 -27.68
CA ALA A 306 -4.39 23.63 -27.82
C ALA A 306 -3.91 23.70 -29.27
N ARG A 307 -4.08 22.63 -30.06
CA ARG A 307 -3.81 22.62 -31.51
C ARG A 307 -4.68 23.62 -32.27
N ALA A 308 -5.97 23.68 -31.93
CA ALA A 308 -6.90 24.62 -32.56
C ALA A 308 -6.58 26.10 -32.25
N ARG A 309 -5.78 26.36 -31.21
CA ARG A 309 -5.32 27.71 -30.81
C ARG A 309 -3.91 28.04 -31.31
N ALA A 310 -3.19 27.07 -31.87
CA ALA A 310 -1.88 27.30 -32.45
C ALA A 310 -2.05 28.06 -33.78
N PRO A 311 -1.38 29.22 -33.96
CA PRO A 311 -1.45 30.00 -35.20
C PRO A 311 -0.79 29.29 -36.39
#